data_AF-A0A2H3ENG9-F1
#
_entry.id   AF-A0A2H3ENG9-F1
#
_cell.length_a   1.000
_cell.length_b   1.000
_cell.length_c   1.000
_cell.angle_alpha   90.00
_cell.angle_beta   90.00
_cell.angle_gamma   90.00
#
_symmetry.space_group_name_H-M   'P 1'
#
loop_
_entity.id
_entity.type
_entity.pdbx_description
1 polymer ?
#
loop_
_entity_poly.entity_id
_entity_poly.type
_entity_poly.pdbx_seq_one_letter_code
_entity_poly.pdbx_strand_id
1 'polypeptide(L)'
;MSAYSARTSLNPIIARVEKKPATGELSPYIAGADLIGCLNFAKDFIVAGTASDKLFGVAEGLWEPDLEPEDLFETISQTLMNAQD
;
A
#
# COMPACT_ATOMS: atom_id res chain seq x y z
N MET A 1 18.51 22.53 -22.42
CA MET A 1 18.44 21.37 -21.53
C MET A 1 17.13 21.50 -20.74
N SER A 2 16.05 20.95 -21.27
CA SER A 2 14.73 21.05 -20.63
C SER A 2 14.75 20.12 -19.42
N ALA A 3 14.84 20.70 -18.21
CA ALA A 3 14.59 19.95 -17.00
C ALA A 3 13.12 19.52 -17.04
N TYR A 4 12.89 18.29 -17.48
CA TYR A 4 11.61 17.63 -17.36
C TYR A 4 11.38 17.45 -15.85
N SER A 5 10.79 18.46 -15.21
CA SER A 5 10.22 18.32 -13.87
C SER A 5 9.00 17.44 -14.05
N ALA A 6 9.24 16.12 -14.10
CA ALA A 6 8.21 15.18 -13.72
C ALA A 6 7.81 15.59 -12.30
N ARG A 7 6.67 16.26 -12.16
CA ARG A 7 6.02 16.42 -10.86
C ARG A 7 5.55 15.03 -10.46
N THR A 8 6.46 14.20 -9.97
CA THR A 8 6.10 12.97 -9.29
C THR A 8 5.40 13.40 -8.02
N SER A 9 4.08 13.28 -8.01
CA SER A 9 3.29 13.34 -6.79
C SER A 9 3.79 12.24 -5.87
N LEU A 10 4.65 12.59 -4.91
CA LEU A 10 5.17 11.67 -3.91
C LEU A 10 4.08 11.47 -2.85
N ASN A 11 3.33 10.38 -2.97
CA ASN A 11 2.40 9.94 -1.94
C ASN A 11 3.12 8.89 -1.07
N PRO A 12 3.71 9.28 0.07
CA PRO A 12 4.43 8.33 0.91
C PRO A 12 3.45 7.32 1.55
N ILE A 13 3.88 6.07 1.60
CA ILE A 13 3.22 4.99 2.34
C ILE A 13 4.10 4.64 3.54
N ILE A 14 3.48 4.54 4.70
CA ILE A 14 4.11 4.19 5.99
C ILE A 14 3.50 2.87 6.44
N ALA A 15 4.34 1.87 6.66
CA ALA A 15 3.94 0.57 7.21
C ALA A 15 4.75 0.26 8.47
N ARG A 16 4.07 -0.28 9.50
CA ARG A 16 4.67 -0.69 10.77
C ARG A 16 3.88 -1.84 11.37
N VAL A 17 4.53 -2.67 12.17
CA VAL A 17 3.87 -3.62 13.07
C VAL A 17 3.92 -3.04 14.48
N GLU A 18 2.77 -2.75 15.07
CA GLU A 18 2.65 -2.26 16.45
C GLU A 18 2.40 -3.41 17.41
N LYS A 19 3.02 -3.35 18.59
CA LYS A 19 2.72 -4.29 19.68
C LYS A 19 1.73 -3.63 20.63
N LYS A 20 0.53 -4.20 20.78
CA LYS A 20 -0.48 -3.70 21.71
C LYS A 20 0.06 -3.81 23.15
N PRO A 21 0.21 -2.70 23.89
CA PRO A 21 0.85 -2.74 25.21
C PRO A 21 0.08 -3.54 26.25
N ALA A 22 -1.25 -3.71 26.08
CA ALA A 22 -2.09 -4.46 27.02
C ALA A 22 -2.09 -5.98 26.78
N THR A 23 -2.00 -6.44 25.53
CA THR A 23 -2.15 -7.88 25.16
C THR A 23 -0.84 -8.50 24.65
N GLY A 24 0.13 -7.68 24.26
CA GLY A 24 1.36 -8.13 23.60
C GLY A 24 1.18 -8.60 22.16
N GLU A 25 -0.04 -8.53 21.63
CA GLU A 25 -0.42 -8.89 20.26
C GLU A 25 0.19 -7.92 19.24
N LEU A 26 0.56 -8.43 18.07
CA LEU A 26 1.07 -7.64 16.96
C LEU A 26 -0.10 -7.22 16.06
N SER A 27 -0.23 -5.92 15.78
CA SER A 27 -1.23 -5.38 14.86
C SER A 27 -0.56 -4.58 13.74
N PRO A 28 -0.92 -4.82 12.47
CA PRO A 28 -0.40 -4.02 11.37
C PRO A 28 -0.93 -2.59 11.43
N TYR A 29 -0.07 -1.65 11.04
CA TYR A 29 -0.36 -0.23 10.88
C TYR A 29 0.07 0.17 9.47
N ILE A 30 -0.86 0.68 8.67
CA ILE A 30 -0.59 1.19 7.33
C ILE A 30 -1.25 2.56 7.18
N ALA A 31 -0.49 3.55 6.74
CA ALA A 31 -0.99 4.89 6.47
C ALA A 31 -0.38 5.45 5.18
N GLY A 32 -1.20 6.12 4.37
CA GLY A 32 -0.76 6.89 3.22
C GLY A 32 -0.83 8.38 3.56
N ALA A 33 0.08 9.19 3.02
CA ALA A 33 -0.06 10.65 3.08
C ALA A 33 -0.31 11.23 1.69
N ASP A 34 -1.21 12.21 1.62
CA ASP A 34 -1.36 13.03 0.42
C ASP A 34 -0.26 14.11 0.34
N LEU A 35 -0.25 14.88 -0.74
CA LEU A 35 0.75 15.92 -0.99
C LEU A 35 0.71 17.09 -0.01
N ILE A 36 -0.37 17.23 0.78
CA ILE A 36 -0.54 18.28 1.78
C ILE A 36 -0.34 17.76 3.21
N GLY A 37 0.02 16.48 3.36
CA GLY A 37 0.33 15.84 4.63
C GLY A 37 -0.88 15.27 5.37
N CYS A 38 -2.03 15.14 4.72
CA CYS A 38 -3.19 14.45 5.30
C CYS A 38 -2.92 12.94 5.33
N LEU A 39 -3.06 12.33 6.51
CA LEU A 39 -2.88 10.90 6.71
C LEU A 39 -4.19 10.17 6.48
N ASN A 40 -4.17 9.20 5.56
CA ASN A 40 -5.22 8.22 5.37
C ASN A 40 -4.81 6.88 6.00
N PHE A 41 -5.60 6.39 6.93
CA PHE A 41 -5.35 5.13 7.64
C PHE A 41 -6.20 4.04 7.01
N ALA A 42 -5.54 3.04 6.41
CA ALA A 42 -6.22 1.88 5.85
C ALA A 42 -6.05 0.66 6.76
N LYS A 43 -7.03 -0.24 6.76
CA LYS A 43 -7.00 -1.49 7.55
C LYS A 43 -6.66 -2.71 6.70
N ASP A 44 -6.64 -2.51 5.39
CA ASP A 44 -6.71 -3.47 4.32
C ASP A 44 -5.46 -3.33 3.46
N PHE A 45 -5.41 -2.34 2.57
CA PHE A 45 -4.22 -2.04 1.76
C PHE A 45 -4.18 -0.58 1.30
N ILE A 46 -3.00 -0.11 0.88
CA ILE A 46 -2.81 1.21 0.26
C ILE A 46 -2.00 1.03 -1.01
N VAL A 47 -2.42 1.70 -2.08
CA VAL A 47 -1.70 1.74 -3.35
C VAL A 47 -1.32 3.19 -3.68
N ALA A 48 -0.16 3.37 -4.29
CA ALA A 48 0.33 4.68 -4.72
C ALA A 48 1.15 4.55 -6.00
N GLY A 49 1.33 5.67 -6.71
CA GLY A 49 2.08 5.75 -7.96
C GLY A 49 1.18 5.94 -9.17
N THR A 50 1.79 6.01 -10.36
CA THR A 50 1.11 6.39 -11.61
C THR A 50 0.00 5.42 -12.05
N ALA A 51 0.12 4.14 -11.67
CA ALA A 51 -0.85 3.09 -11.99
C ALA A 51 -1.77 2.74 -10.80
N SER A 52 -2.00 3.69 -9.87
CA SER A 52 -2.77 3.47 -8.64
C SER A 52 -4.14 2.84 -8.89
N ASP A 53 -4.84 3.24 -9.94
CA ASP A 53 -6.19 2.74 -10.23
C ASP A 53 -6.17 1.26 -10.66
N LYS A 54 -5.17 0.87 -11.44
CA LYS A 54 -4.95 -0.54 -11.82
C LYS A 54 -4.54 -1.38 -10.60
N LEU A 55 -3.58 -0.86 -9.82
CA LEU A 55 -3.13 -1.51 -8.59
C LEU A 55 -4.29 -1.74 -7.62
N PHE A 56 -5.18 -0.75 -7.47
CA PHE A 56 -6.36 -0.85 -6.61
C PHE A 56 -7.30 -1.96 -7.09
N GLY A 57 -7.64 -1.98 -8.38
CA GLY A 57 -8.57 -2.96 -8.94
C GLY A 57 -8.06 -4.41 -8.84
N VAL A 58 -6.74 -4.63 -9.01
CA VAL A 58 -6.17 -5.97 -8.85
C VAL A 58 -6.07 -6.35 -7.37
N ALA A 59 -5.62 -5.42 -6.51
CA ALA A 59 -5.53 -5.66 -5.07
C ALA A 59 -6.89 -6.01 -4.46
N GLU A 60 -7.97 -5.32 -4.86
CA GLU A 60 -9.33 -5.58 -4.38
C GLU A 60 -9.82 -7.00 -4.71
N GLY A 61 -9.36 -7.58 -5.82
CA GLY A 61 -9.75 -8.94 -6.23
C GLY A 61 -8.93 -10.07 -5.63
N LEU A 62 -7.72 -9.77 -5.14
CA LEU A 62 -6.78 -10.78 -4.60
C LEU A 62 -6.63 -10.70 -3.08
N TRP A 63 -6.83 -9.52 -2.49
CA TRP A 63 -6.64 -9.32 -1.06
C TRP A 63 -7.78 -9.95 -0.25
N GLU A 64 -7.41 -10.68 0.79
CA GLU A 64 -8.32 -11.22 1.80
C GLU A 64 -7.79 -10.89 3.21
N PRO A 65 -8.67 -10.79 4.22
CA PRO A 65 -8.22 -10.66 5.59
C PRO A 65 -7.49 -11.94 6.05
N ASP A 66 -6.49 -11.76 6.93
CA ASP A 66 -5.76 -12.85 7.59
C ASP A 66 -5.01 -13.83 6.65
N LEU A 67 -4.55 -13.34 5.49
CA LEU A 67 -3.64 -14.09 4.62
C LEU A 67 -2.35 -14.51 5.34
N GLU A 68 -1.90 -15.75 5.09
CA GLU A 68 -0.60 -16.23 5.54
C GLU A 68 0.53 -15.46 4.80
N PRO A 69 1.75 -15.41 5.35
CA PRO A 69 2.85 -14.61 4.79
C PRO A 69 3.16 -14.91 3.31
N GLU A 70 3.09 -16.18 2.92
CA GLU A 70 3.33 -16.64 1.56
C GLU A 70 2.22 -16.16 0.61
N ASP A 71 0.96 -16.30 1.01
CA ASP A 71 -0.19 -15.87 0.22
C ASP A 71 -0.24 -14.34 0.08
N LEU A 72 0.14 -13.61 1.14
CA LEU A 72 0.27 -12.17 1.10
C LEU A 72 1.38 -11.72 0.14
N PHE A 73 2.53 -12.40 0.16
CA PHE A 73 3.62 -12.12 -0.77
C PHE A 73 3.21 -12.40 -2.22
N GLU A 74 2.49 -13.49 -2.46
CA GLU A 74 1.94 -13.82 -3.77
C GLU A 74 0.92 -12.76 -4.22
N THR A 75 -0.01 -12.37 -3.36
CA THR A 75 -1.01 -11.32 -3.62
C THR A 75 -0.36 -10.00 -4.04
N ILE A 76 0.67 -9.56 -3.31
CA ILE A 76 1.43 -8.33 -3.64
C ILE A 76 2.15 -8.50 -4.98
N SER A 77 2.80 -9.64 -5.20
CA SER A 77 3.55 -9.92 -6.43
C SER A 77 2.64 -9.92 -7.66
N GLN A 78 1.50 -10.59 -7.58
CA GLN A 78 0.50 -10.62 -8.64
C GLN A 78 -0.09 -9.22 -8.88
N THR A 79 -0.40 -8.47 -7.81
CA THR A 79 -0.91 -7.10 -7.93
C THR A 79 0.06 -6.19 -8.68
N LEU A 80 1.35 -6.26 -8.35
CA LEU A 80 2.39 -5.45 -8.99
C LEU A 80 2.61 -5.84 -10.46
N MET A 81 2.65 -7.14 -10.77
CA MET A 81 2.90 -7.62 -12.13
C MET A 81 1.73 -7.31 -13.07
N ASN A 82 0.49 -7.51 -12.62
CA ASN A 82 -0.70 -7.24 -13.43
C ASN A 82 -0.99 -5.75 -13.60
N ALA A 83 -0.54 -4.89 -12.68
CA ALA A 83 -0.70 -3.45 -12.83
C ALA A 83 0.27 -2.82 -13.84
N GLN A 84 1.37 -3.53 -14.17
CA GLN A 84 2.35 -3.11 -15.16
C GLN A 84 1.96 -3.49 -16.60
N ASP A 85 1.08 -4.50 -16.77
CA ASP A 85 0.41 -4.82 -18.04
C ASP A 85 -0.63 -3.75 -18.41
#